data_AF-A0A7J6T1U2-F1
#
_entry.id   AF-A0A7J6T1U2-F1
#
_cell.length_a   1.000
_cell.length_b   1.000
_cell.length_c   1.000
_cell.angle_alpha   90.00
_cell.angle_beta   90.00
_cell.angle_gamma   90.00
#
_symmetry.space_group_name_H-M   'P 1'
#
loop_
_entity.id
_entity.type
_entity.pdbx_description
1 polymer ?
#
loop_
_entity_poly.entity_id
_entity_poly.type
_entity_poly.pdbx_seq_one_letter_code
_entity_poly.pdbx_strand_id
1 'polypeptide(L)'
;MIASPFSREGFKTLWKPLIPLLVIVSLLLTLLVELKRNDAWAGLLPSFREIVNYLESLSSQNGSYTKEYALFGVVVFLSTICGVPITPVEVTAGFVLKWRALLVAFPAKTAGSVASFLMGRYFWFDLVRSALDRSDYYKALQILTRNSEMKFLFLSRFMYVPIWVKNYGVSVTAVTLRGFLLASASVGFLFSVLFVYVGVT
;
A
#
# COMPACT_ATOMS: atom_id res chain seq x y z
N MET A 1 12.77 44.62 2.03
CA MET A 1 13.57 43.62 1.32
C MET A 1 12.71 42.37 1.14
N ILE A 2 12.27 42.12 -0.09
CA ILE A 2 11.42 40.99 -0.45
C ILE A 2 12.34 39.78 -0.63
N ALA A 3 12.25 38.80 0.28
CA ALA A 3 13.02 37.57 0.18
C ALA A 3 12.51 36.75 -1.02
N SER A 4 13.41 36.49 -1.99
CA SER A 4 13.13 35.64 -3.14
C SER A 4 12.78 34.22 -2.68
N PRO A 5 11.73 33.57 -3.24
CA PRO A 5 11.21 32.29 -2.74
C PRO A 5 12.08 31.06 -3.06
N PHE A 6 13.31 31.24 -3.54
CA PHE A 6 14.16 30.17 -4.04
C PHE A 6 15.45 30.02 -3.21
N SER A 7 15.31 29.63 -1.94
CA SER A 7 16.46 29.23 -1.13
C SER A 7 16.88 27.78 -1.49
N ARG A 8 18.20 27.51 -1.58
CA ARG A 8 18.76 26.17 -1.84
C ARG A 8 18.28 25.09 -0.85
N GLU A 9 17.86 25.51 0.35
CA GLU A 9 17.26 24.66 1.39
C GLU A 9 15.85 24.16 0.99
N GLY A 10 15.00 25.05 0.45
CA GLY A 10 13.66 24.71 -0.04
C GLY A 10 13.68 23.76 -1.26
N PHE A 11 14.73 23.85 -2.07
CA PHE A 11 14.94 22.93 -3.19
C PHE A 11 15.29 21.53 -2.69
N LYS A 12 16.15 21.37 -1.68
CA LYS A 12 16.50 20.03 -1.15
C LYS A 12 15.34 19.33 -0.43
N THR A 13 14.43 20.07 0.19
CA THR A 13 13.20 19.54 0.81
C THR A 13 12.13 19.16 -0.21
N LEU A 14 12.06 19.86 -1.36
CA LEU A 14 11.15 19.51 -2.45
C LEU A 14 11.49 18.17 -3.15
N TRP A 15 12.78 17.84 -3.27
CA TRP A 15 13.22 16.68 -4.05
C TRP A 15 13.11 15.33 -3.33
N LYS A 16 13.10 15.31 -1.99
CA LYS A 16 12.98 14.08 -1.20
C LYS A 16 11.68 13.29 -1.43
N PRO A 17 10.49 13.92 -1.56
CA PRO A 17 9.26 13.23 -1.99
C PRO A 17 9.14 13.10 -3.52
N LEU A 18 9.88 13.89 -4.30
CA LEU A 18 9.88 13.76 -5.76
C LEU A 18 10.54 12.46 -6.23
N ILE A 19 11.56 11.95 -5.54
CA ILE A 19 12.20 10.69 -5.93
C ILE A 19 11.23 9.49 -5.91
N PRO A 20 10.49 9.19 -4.81
CA PRO A 20 9.50 8.12 -4.81
C PRO A 20 8.33 8.42 -5.75
N LEU A 21 7.91 9.68 -5.90
CA LEU A 21 6.89 10.07 -6.88
C LEU A 21 7.38 9.80 -8.31
N LEU A 22 8.64 10.12 -8.64
CA LEU A 22 9.26 9.90 -9.93
C LEU A 22 9.49 8.41 -10.19
N VAL A 23 9.79 7.62 -9.16
CA VAL A 23 9.86 6.15 -9.27
C VAL A 23 8.46 5.57 -9.49
N ILE A 24 7.43 6.06 -8.80
CA ILE A 24 6.03 5.65 -9.02
C ILE A 24 5.55 6.07 -10.40
N VAL A 25 5.82 7.30 -10.81
CA VAL A 25 5.50 7.81 -12.15
C VAL A 25 6.29 7.03 -13.20
N SER A 26 7.56 6.70 -12.95
CA SER A 26 8.36 5.84 -13.83
C SER A 26 7.78 4.43 -13.92
N LEU A 27 7.38 3.83 -12.79
CA LEU A 27 6.78 2.50 -12.76
C LEU A 27 5.40 2.47 -13.43
N LEU A 28 4.57 3.49 -13.18
CA LEU A 28 3.31 3.70 -13.87
C LEU A 28 3.53 3.97 -15.36
N LEU A 29 4.55 4.74 -15.73
CA LEU A 29 4.92 4.98 -17.13
C LEU A 29 5.44 3.71 -17.79
N THR A 30 6.25 2.88 -17.12
CA THR A 30 6.67 1.59 -17.65
C THR A 30 5.49 0.63 -17.79
N LEU A 31 4.54 0.65 -16.85
CA LEU A 31 3.30 -0.09 -16.95
C LEU A 31 2.45 0.40 -18.13
N LEU A 32 2.31 1.72 -18.29
CA LEU A 32 1.60 2.35 -19.40
C LEU A 32 2.30 2.08 -20.75
N VAL A 33 3.62 2.12 -20.81
CA VAL A 33 4.41 1.80 -22.01
C VAL A 33 4.29 0.32 -22.36
N GLU A 34 4.28 -0.59 -21.37
CA GLU A 34 4.03 -2.02 -21.58
C GLU A 34 2.61 -2.26 -22.09
N LEU A 35 1.63 -1.56 -21.54
CA LEU A 35 0.25 -1.52 -22.05
C LEU A 35 0.19 -0.94 -23.48
N LYS A 36 1.13 -0.04 -23.85
CA LYS A 36 1.20 0.59 -25.20
C LYS A 36 1.80 -0.31 -26.24
N ARG A 37 2.86 -0.99 -25.85
CA ARG A 37 3.58 -1.91 -26.70
C ARG A 37 2.73 -3.10 -27.12
N ASN A 38 1.72 -3.45 -26.32
CA ASN A 38 0.78 -4.56 -26.59
C ASN A 38 -0.59 -4.13 -27.16
N ASP A 39 -0.76 -2.92 -27.70
CA ASP A 39 -2.05 -2.39 -28.18
C ASP A 39 -3.19 -2.40 -27.14
N ALA A 40 -2.87 -2.48 -25.84
CA ALA A 40 -3.85 -2.57 -24.75
C ALA A 40 -4.54 -1.23 -24.41
N TRP A 41 -4.21 -0.12 -25.09
CA TRP A 41 -4.81 1.20 -24.83
C TRP A 41 -6.22 1.37 -25.36
N ALA A 42 -6.59 0.60 -26.39
CA ALA A 42 -7.97 0.58 -26.88
C ALA A 42 -8.95 0.03 -25.81
N GLY A 43 -8.44 -0.66 -24.79
CA GLY A 43 -9.17 -1.14 -23.64
C GLY A 43 -8.69 -0.50 -22.34
N LEU A 44 -8.58 0.83 -22.23
CA LEU A 44 -8.18 1.49 -20.96
C LEU A 44 -9.30 1.50 -19.90
N LEU A 45 -10.52 1.12 -20.31
CA LEU A 45 -11.50 0.47 -19.46
C LEU A 45 -11.64 -0.97 -19.97
N PRO A 46 -10.64 -1.85 -19.75
CA PRO A 46 -10.88 -3.24 -20.05
C PRO A 46 -11.96 -3.61 -19.03
N SER A 47 -13.13 -4.03 -19.50
CA SER A 47 -14.13 -4.61 -18.60
C SER A 47 -13.39 -5.59 -17.68
N PHE A 48 -13.74 -5.67 -16.39
CA PHE A 48 -13.08 -6.60 -15.44
C PHE A 48 -12.77 -7.98 -16.07
N ARG A 49 -13.67 -8.41 -16.95
CA ARG A 49 -13.59 -9.56 -17.85
C ARG A 49 -12.34 -9.64 -18.74
N GLU A 50 -11.88 -8.56 -19.37
CA GLU A 50 -10.67 -8.55 -20.21
C GLU A 50 -9.38 -8.66 -19.40
N ILE A 51 -9.31 -8.01 -18.23
CA ILE A 51 -8.18 -8.19 -17.29
C ILE A 51 -8.15 -9.65 -16.84
N VAL A 52 -9.31 -10.20 -16.48
CA VAL A 52 -9.46 -11.62 -16.13
C VAL A 52 -9.02 -12.52 -17.27
N ASN A 53 -9.49 -12.29 -18.50
CA ASN A 53 -9.13 -13.11 -19.66
C ASN A 53 -7.63 -13.03 -20.00
N TYR A 54 -7.00 -11.87 -19.83
CA TYR A 54 -5.56 -11.72 -20.01
C TYR A 54 -4.78 -12.49 -18.93
N LEU A 55 -5.21 -12.42 -17.67
CA LEU A 55 -4.62 -13.19 -16.58
C LEU A 55 -4.84 -14.70 -16.76
N GLU A 56 -6.01 -15.13 -17.23
CA GLU A 56 -6.31 -16.53 -17.58
C GLU A 56 -5.47 -17.02 -18.76
N SER A 57 -5.23 -16.16 -19.76
CA SER A 57 -4.35 -16.48 -20.90
C SER A 57 -2.89 -16.67 -20.48
N LEU A 58 -2.42 -15.89 -19.50
CA LEU A 58 -1.10 -16.06 -18.88
C LEU A 58 -1.00 -17.38 -18.10
N SER A 59 -2.11 -17.81 -17.46
CA SER A 59 -2.20 -19.07 -16.74
C SER A 59 -2.16 -20.30 -17.65
N SER A 60 -2.73 -20.18 -18.85
CA SER A 60 -2.82 -21.30 -19.80
C SER A 60 -1.51 -21.59 -20.55
N GLN A 61 -0.56 -20.65 -20.62
CA GLN A 61 0.54 -20.74 -21.60
C GLN A 61 1.87 -21.26 -21.03
N ASN A 62 2.04 -21.31 -19.70
CA ASN A 62 3.23 -21.89 -19.07
C ASN A 62 2.83 -22.40 -17.69
N GLY A 63 3.03 -23.70 -17.41
CA GLY A 63 2.71 -24.35 -16.13
C GLY A 63 3.48 -23.84 -14.90
N SER A 64 3.94 -22.58 -14.89
CA SER A 64 4.64 -21.91 -13.82
C SER A 64 3.79 -20.74 -13.30
N TYR A 65 2.92 -21.04 -12.34
CA TYR A 65 2.10 -20.07 -11.58
C TYR A 65 2.93 -18.98 -10.87
N THR A 66 4.26 -19.12 -10.83
CA THR A 66 5.21 -18.20 -10.18
C THR A 66 5.08 -16.76 -10.66
N LYS A 67 4.81 -16.54 -11.96
CA LYS A 67 4.71 -15.18 -12.53
C LYS A 67 3.47 -14.44 -12.05
N GLU A 68 2.33 -15.13 -11.96
CA GLU A 68 1.07 -14.56 -11.44
C GLU A 68 1.20 -14.22 -9.96
N TYR A 69 1.76 -15.13 -9.15
CA TYR A 69 2.03 -14.88 -7.73
C TYR A 69 2.95 -13.67 -7.54
N ALA A 70 4.03 -13.58 -8.31
CA ALA A 70 4.94 -12.45 -8.23
C ALA A 70 4.24 -11.13 -8.59
N LEU A 71 3.44 -11.12 -9.67
CA LEU A 71 2.71 -9.92 -10.11
C LEU A 71 1.73 -9.44 -9.03
N PHE A 72 0.86 -10.33 -8.53
CA PHE A 72 -0.09 -9.97 -7.48
C PHE A 72 0.61 -9.52 -6.19
N GLY A 73 1.69 -10.20 -5.80
CA GLY A 73 2.48 -9.83 -4.63
C GLY A 73 3.09 -8.43 -4.75
N VAL A 74 3.69 -8.11 -5.90
CA VAL A 74 4.26 -6.78 -6.16
C VAL A 74 3.18 -5.71 -6.17
N VAL A 75 2.05 -5.95 -6.84
CA VAL A 75 0.93 -4.99 -6.90
C VAL A 75 0.38 -4.73 -5.51
N VAL A 76 0.13 -5.76 -4.69
CA VAL A 76 -0.36 -5.59 -3.31
C VAL A 76 0.65 -4.84 -2.45
N PHE A 77 1.94 -5.21 -2.53
CA PHE A 77 3.01 -4.57 -1.77
C PHE A 77 3.11 -3.07 -2.11
N LEU A 78 3.18 -2.72 -3.39
CA LEU A 78 3.28 -1.33 -3.85
C LEU A 78 2.02 -0.55 -3.55
N SER A 79 0.82 -1.14 -3.73
CA SER A 79 -0.45 -0.50 -3.37
C SER A 79 -0.51 -0.16 -1.89
N THR A 80 -0.01 -1.06 -1.04
CA THR A 80 0.09 -0.83 0.41
C THR A 80 1.01 0.35 0.74
N ILE A 81 2.17 0.44 0.08
CA ILE A 81 3.12 1.54 0.26
C ILE A 81 2.55 2.87 -0.22
N CYS A 82 1.87 2.87 -1.36
CA CYS A 82 1.32 4.06 -1.98
C CYS A 82 0.02 4.54 -1.33
N GLY A 83 -0.56 3.78 -0.39
CA GLY A 83 -1.81 4.16 0.25
C GLY A 83 -3.07 3.85 -0.58
N VAL A 84 -2.94 3.06 -1.65
CA VAL A 84 -4.03 2.72 -2.56
C VAL A 84 -4.96 1.69 -1.90
N PRO A 85 -6.29 1.76 -2.11
CA PRO A 85 -7.22 0.74 -1.62
C PRO A 85 -6.84 -0.66 -2.10
N ILE A 86 -6.53 -1.56 -1.17
CA ILE A 86 -6.07 -2.93 -1.48
C ILE A 86 -7.26 -3.88 -1.73
N THR A 87 -8.43 -3.58 -1.18
CA THR A 87 -9.62 -4.45 -1.23
C THR A 87 -9.94 -4.96 -2.64
N PRO A 88 -9.98 -4.13 -3.71
CA PRO A 88 -10.26 -4.64 -5.06
C PRO A 88 -9.19 -5.61 -5.57
N VAL A 89 -7.93 -5.39 -5.19
CA VAL A 89 -6.81 -6.24 -5.59
C VAL A 89 -6.90 -7.61 -4.90
N GLU A 90 -7.24 -7.65 -3.61
CA GLU A 90 -7.42 -8.90 -2.85
C GLU A 90 -8.61 -9.72 -3.36
N VAL A 91 -9.73 -9.08 -3.69
CA VAL A 91 -10.89 -9.75 -4.30
C VAL A 91 -10.54 -10.31 -5.67
N THR A 92 -9.86 -9.52 -6.52
CA THR A 92 -9.43 -9.98 -7.86
C THR A 92 -8.44 -11.14 -7.75
N ALA A 93 -7.51 -11.08 -6.81
CA ALA A 93 -6.59 -12.18 -6.55
C ALA A 93 -7.33 -13.44 -6.09
N GLY A 94 -8.35 -13.31 -5.23
CA GLY A 94 -9.22 -14.43 -4.82
C GLY A 94 -10.01 -15.03 -5.99
N PHE A 95 -10.44 -14.21 -6.94
CA PHE A 95 -11.11 -14.69 -8.15
C PHE A 95 -10.19 -15.55 -9.03
N VAL A 96 -8.97 -15.06 -9.29
CA VAL A 96 -7.98 -15.68 -10.21
C VAL A 96 -7.24 -16.85 -9.55
N LEU A 97 -6.67 -16.64 -8.36
CA LEU A 97 -5.79 -17.59 -7.69
C LEU A 97 -6.52 -18.43 -6.62
N LYS A 98 -7.83 -18.20 -6.43
CA LYS A 98 -8.62 -18.83 -5.38
C LYS A 98 -7.97 -18.62 -4.00
N TRP A 99 -8.06 -19.62 -3.12
CA TRP A 99 -7.44 -19.58 -1.80
C TRP A 99 -5.92 -19.39 -1.82
N ARG A 100 -5.24 -19.68 -2.94
CA ARG A 100 -3.79 -19.45 -3.08
C ARG A 100 -3.42 -17.97 -3.08
N ALA A 101 -4.38 -17.09 -3.39
CA ALA A 101 -4.22 -15.63 -3.27
C ALA A 101 -3.78 -15.22 -1.86
N LEU A 102 -4.27 -15.92 -0.83
CA LEU A 102 -3.95 -15.62 0.57
C LEU A 102 -2.46 -15.78 0.86
N LEU A 103 -1.80 -16.78 0.25
CA LEU A 103 -0.36 -17.04 0.42
C LEU A 103 0.53 -15.93 -0.11
N VAL A 104 -0.01 -15.07 -0.98
CA VAL A 104 0.73 -13.97 -1.61
C VAL A 104 0.28 -12.62 -1.07
N ALA A 105 -1.04 -12.37 -1.06
CA ALA A 105 -1.61 -11.09 -0.69
C ALA A 105 -1.32 -10.73 0.78
N PHE A 106 -1.50 -11.69 1.70
CA PHE A 106 -1.26 -11.47 3.13
C PHE A 106 0.20 -11.07 3.44
N PRO A 107 1.23 -11.84 3.03
CA PRO A 107 2.61 -11.46 3.30
C PRO A 107 3.01 -10.19 2.54
N ALA A 108 2.57 -9.99 1.30
CA ALA A 108 2.86 -8.77 0.54
C ALA A 108 2.29 -7.50 1.22
N LYS A 109 1.04 -7.56 1.69
CA LYS A 109 0.36 -6.48 2.41
C LYS A 109 1.00 -6.19 3.76
N THR A 110 1.38 -7.25 4.48
CA THR A 110 2.06 -7.10 5.78
C THR A 110 3.44 -6.47 5.58
N ALA A 111 4.22 -6.97 4.61
CA ALA A 111 5.52 -6.41 4.26
C ALA A 111 5.41 -4.94 3.79
N GLY A 112 4.42 -4.63 2.95
CA GLY A 112 4.17 -3.26 2.49
C GLY A 112 3.79 -2.33 3.64
N SER A 113 3.03 -2.82 4.62
CA SER A 113 2.65 -2.04 5.81
C SER A 113 3.84 -1.75 6.70
N VAL A 114 4.71 -2.73 6.92
CA VAL A 114 5.97 -2.57 7.65
C VAL A 114 6.90 -1.62 6.91
N ALA A 115 7.06 -1.78 5.59
CA ALA A 115 7.88 -0.91 4.78
C ALA A 115 7.40 0.55 4.88
N SER A 116 6.10 0.79 4.71
CA SER A 116 5.48 2.11 4.87
C SER A 116 5.76 2.71 6.25
N PHE A 117 5.61 1.92 7.30
CA PHE A 117 5.89 2.35 8.66
C PHE A 117 7.35 2.75 8.85
N LEU A 118 8.29 1.93 8.37
CA LEU A 118 9.72 2.23 8.44
C LEU A 118 10.09 3.47 7.60
N MET A 119 9.49 3.61 6.42
CA MET A 119 9.68 4.77 5.55
C MET A 119 9.20 6.06 6.23
N GLY A 120 8.02 6.04 6.83
CA GLY A 120 7.51 7.15 7.61
C GLY A 120 8.34 7.44 8.87
N ARG A 121 8.86 6.41 9.54
CA ARG A 121 9.67 6.52 10.77
C ARG A 121 11.04 7.16 10.51
N TYR A 122 11.72 6.75 9.44
CA TYR A 122 13.14 7.05 9.24
C TYR A 122 13.41 8.03 8.10
N PHE A 123 12.58 8.07 7.06
CA PHE A 123 12.82 8.89 5.88
C PHE A 123 11.88 10.09 5.77
N TRP A 124 10.62 9.93 6.20
CA TRP A 124 9.58 10.94 6.01
C TRP A 124 8.95 11.43 7.32
N PHE A 125 9.65 11.28 8.44
CA PHE A 125 9.11 11.60 9.78
C PHE A 125 8.56 13.03 9.85
N ASP A 126 9.36 14.03 9.48
CA ASP A 126 8.95 15.44 9.56
C ASP A 126 7.80 15.78 8.61
N LEU A 127 7.78 15.17 7.42
CA LEU A 127 6.73 15.36 6.42
C LEU A 127 5.40 14.78 6.94
N VAL A 128 5.42 13.55 7.42
CA VAL A 128 4.24 12.88 7.95
C VAL A 128 3.75 13.58 9.22
N ARG A 129 4.67 13.99 10.10
CA ARG A 129 4.33 14.73 11.32
C ARG A 129 3.68 16.06 11.00
N SER A 130 4.27 16.87 10.13
CA SER A 130 3.71 18.17 9.75
C SER A 130 2.35 18.07 9.06
N ALA A 131 2.13 17.03 8.26
CA ALA A 131 0.83 16.74 7.65
C ALA A 131 -0.25 16.37 8.68
N LEU A 132 0.15 15.79 9.81
CA LEU A 132 -0.75 15.29 10.86
C LEU A 132 -0.91 16.24 12.04
N ASP A 133 0.02 17.18 12.25
CA ASP A 133 0.10 18.07 13.41
C ASP A 133 -1.17 18.91 13.61
N ARG A 134 -1.89 19.20 12.52
CA ARG A 134 -3.15 19.96 12.53
C ARG A 134 -4.39 19.10 12.77
N SER A 135 -4.26 17.77 12.84
CA SER A 135 -5.41 16.87 12.99
C SER A 135 -5.64 16.47 14.45
N ASP A 136 -6.89 16.53 14.89
CA ASP A 136 -7.28 16.00 16.21
C ASP A 136 -7.03 14.49 16.31
N TYR A 137 -7.05 13.80 15.16
CA TYR A 137 -6.67 12.40 15.03
C TYR A 137 -5.24 12.12 15.51
N TYR A 138 -4.27 12.98 15.17
CA TYR A 138 -2.88 12.80 15.59
C TYR A 138 -2.70 13.00 17.10
N LYS A 139 -3.37 14.01 17.67
CA LYS A 139 -3.38 14.23 19.13
C LYS A 139 -3.97 13.03 19.86
N ALA A 140 -5.10 12.50 19.36
CA ALA A 140 -5.71 11.29 19.88
C ALA A 140 -4.77 10.08 19.74
N LEU A 141 -4.06 9.94 18.61
CA LEU A 141 -3.06 8.89 18.41
C LEU A 141 -1.99 8.92 19.50
N GLN A 142 -1.42 10.10 19.77
CA GLN A 142 -0.35 10.25 20.76
C GLN A 142 -0.81 9.89 22.17
N ILE A 143 -2.02 10.34 22.56
CA ILE A 143 -2.58 10.04 23.89
C ILE A 143 -2.87 8.54 24.03
N LEU A 144 -3.53 7.94 23.03
CA LEU A 144 -3.96 6.54 23.09
C LEU A 144 -2.78 5.57 23.01
N THR A 145 -1.76 5.87 22.21
CA THR A 145 -0.55 5.04 22.11
C THR A 145 0.27 5.06 23.39
N ARG A 146 0.29 6.16 24.15
CA ARG A 146 1.02 6.25 25.42
C ARG A 146 0.39 5.43 26.54
N ASN A 147 -0.93 5.33 26.57
CA ASN A 147 -1.65 4.62 27.64
C ASN A 147 -1.86 3.13 27.33
N SER A 148 -2.11 2.78 26.07
CA SER A 148 -2.44 1.40 25.68
C SER A 148 -2.08 1.14 24.22
N GLU A 149 -0.77 1.14 23.92
CA GLU A 149 -0.20 0.91 22.59
C GLU A 149 -0.90 -0.22 21.83
N MET A 150 -0.89 -1.43 22.39
CA MET A 150 -1.43 -2.61 21.69
C MET A 150 -2.91 -2.50 21.40
N LYS A 151 -3.71 -2.05 22.39
CA LYS A 151 -5.16 -1.88 22.21
C LYS A 151 -5.46 -0.88 21.11
N PHE A 152 -4.75 0.25 21.10
CA PHE A 152 -4.86 1.24 20.04
C PHE A 152 -4.47 0.66 18.69
N LEU A 153 -3.35 -0.06 18.60
CA LEU A 153 -2.87 -0.62 17.34
C LEU A 153 -3.87 -1.60 16.73
N PHE A 154 -4.44 -2.50 17.53
CA PHE A 154 -5.50 -3.39 17.05
C PHE A 154 -6.73 -2.61 16.58
N LEU A 155 -7.25 -1.68 17.40
CA LEU A 155 -8.43 -0.88 17.05
C LEU A 155 -8.21 -0.05 15.79
N SER A 156 -7.04 0.57 15.65
CA SER A 156 -6.68 1.41 14.49
C SER A 156 -6.74 0.65 13.17
N ARG A 157 -6.52 -0.67 13.19
CA ARG A 157 -6.61 -1.51 11.99
C ARG A 157 -8.05 -1.71 11.55
N PHE A 158 -9.00 -1.76 12.48
CA PHE A 158 -10.44 -1.86 12.20
C PHE A 158 -11.08 -0.52 11.81
N MET A 159 -10.46 0.61 12.16
CA MET A 159 -11.00 1.93 11.81
C MET A 159 -11.11 2.12 10.30
N TYR A 160 -12.18 2.77 9.83
CA TYR A 160 -12.35 3.14 8.43
C TYR A 160 -11.55 4.40 8.09
N VAL A 161 -10.22 4.28 8.14
CA VAL A 161 -9.27 5.34 7.76
C VAL A 161 -8.37 4.83 6.63
N PRO A 162 -7.87 5.71 5.75
CA PRO A 162 -6.99 5.32 4.65
C PRO A 162 -5.75 4.57 5.14
N ILE A 163 -5.28 3.60 4.35
CA ILE A 163 -4.16 2.74 4.76
C ILE A 163 -2.85 3.52 4.95
N TRP A 164 -2.66 4.61 4.20
CA TRP A 164 -1.52 5.50 4.40
C TRP A 164 -1.54 6.13 5.81
N VAL A 165 -2.72 6.52 6.32
CA VAL A 165 -2.86 7.03 7.69
C VAL A 165 -2.53 5.94 8.71
N LYS A 166 -3.01 4.71 8.49
CA LYS A 166 -2.74 3.56 9.40
C LYS A 166 -1.26 3.20 9.48
N ASN A 167 -0.53 3.35 8.38
CA ASN A 167 0.86 2.95 8.29
C ASN A 167 1.81 4.12 8.61
N TYR A 168 1.72 5.22 7.86
CA TYR A 168 2.56 6.40 8.06
C TYR A 168 2.13 7.19 9.31
N GLY A 169 0.84 7.33 9.59
CA GLY A 169 0.41 8.08 10.77
C GLY A 169 0.87 7.46 12.09
N VAL A 170 0.85 6.13 12.19
CA VAL A 170 1.42 5.42 13.34
C VAL A 170 2.96 5.46 13.34
N SER A 171 3.58 5.69 12.18
CA SER A 171 5.04 5.84 12.11
C SER A 171 5.57 7.08 12.83
N VAL A 172 4.76 8.11 13.08
CA VAL A 172 5.22 9.32 13.79
C VAL A 172 4.88 9.32 15.28
N THR A 173 4.50 8.17 15.85
CA THR A 173 4.26 7.99 17.29
C THR A 173 5.30 7.09 17.94
N ALA A 174 5.23 6.96 19.27
CA ALA A 174 6.15 6.16 20.09
C ALA A 174 5.96 4.63 19.95
N VAL A 175 5.13 4.18 19.01
CA VAL A 175 4.81 2.77 18.78
C VAL A 175 6.04 1.97 18.34
N THR A 176 6.17 0.77 18.91
CA THR A 176 7.19 -0.21 18.56
C THR A 176 6.86 -0.91 17.24
N LEU A 177 7.90 -1.24 16.46
CA LEU A 177 7.74 -2.02 15.23
C LEU A 177 7.09 -3.38 15.49
N ARG A 178 7.42 -4.02 16.63
CA ARG A 178 6.87 -5.32 17.01
C ARG A 178 5.37 -5.25 17.26
N GLY A 179 4.92 -4.27 18.04
CA GLY A 179 3.49 -4.05 18.28
C GLY A 179 2.74 -3.74 16.99
N PHE A 180 3.32 -2.88 16.15
CA PHE A 180 2.76 -2.54 14.83
C PHE A 180 2.64 -3.78 13.93
N LEU A 181 3.70 -4.59 13.83
CA LEU A 181 3.72 -5.79 13.01
C LEU A 181 2.66 -6.79 13.48
N LEU A 182 2.58 -7.04 14.80
CA LEU A 182 1.63 -7.99 15.35
C LEU A 182 0.19 -7.56 15.07
N ALA A 183 -0.15 -6.30 15.34
CA ALA A 183 -1.49 -5.78 15.07
C ALA A 183 -1.81 -5.80 13.56
N SER A 184 -0.85 -5.42 12.71
CA SER A 184 -1.02 -5.40 11.25
C SER A 184 -1.18 -6.80 10.67
N ALA A 185 -0.39 -7.76 11.13
CA ALA A 185 -0.45 -9.14 10.69
C ALA A 185 -1.75 -9.81 11.15
N SER A 186 -2.12 -9.70 12.43
CA SER A 186 -3.32 -10.35 12.96
C SER A 186 -4.59 -9.83 12.30
N VAL A 187 -4.78 -8.51 12.27
CA VAL A 187 -5.99 -7.91 11.67
C VAL A 187 -5.93 -7.97 10.14
N GLY A 188 -4.74 -7.78 9.57
CA GLY A 188 -4.52 -7.89 8.13
C GLY A 188 -4.84 -9.29 7.60
N PHE A 189 -4.49 -10.34 8.33
CA PHE A 189 -4.84 -11.72 7.98
C PHE A 189 -6.35 -11.92 7.91
N LEU A 190 -7.08 -11.49 8.94
CA LEU A 190 -8.55 -11.61 8.98
C LEU A 190 -9.22 -10.92 7.78
N PHE A 191 -8.81 -9.70 7.46
CA PHE A 191 -9.34 -8.99 6.30
C PHE A 191 -8.90 -9.63 4.98
N SER A 192 -7.68 -10.16 4.89
CA SER A 192 -7.20 -10.85 3.68
C SER A 192 -8.04 -12.11 3.41
N VAL A 193 -8.34 -12.89 4.46
CA VAL A 193 -9.23 -14.06 4.36
C VAL A 193 -10.62 -13.63 3.88
N LEU A 194 -11.19 -12.58 4.46
CA LEU A 194 -12.51 -12.07 4.08
C LEU A 194 -12.55 -11.65 2.60
N PHE A 195 -11.59 -10.84 2.14
CA PHE A 195 -11.61 -10.33 0.76
C PHE A 195 -11.25 -11.40 -0.27
N VAL A 196 -10.35 -12.32 0.06
CA VAL A 196 -10.09 -13.48 -0.79
C VAL A 196 -11.32 -14.39 -0.87
N TYR A 197 -12.02 -14.63 0.24
CA TYR A 197 -13.26 -15.42 0.26
C TYR A 197 -14.35 -14.81 -0.63
N VAL A 198 -14.53 -13.48 -0.56
CA VAL A 198 -15.44 -12.74 -1.44
C VAL A 198 -15.05 -12.90 -2.91
N GLY A 199 -13.76 -12.95 -3.24
CA GLY A 199 -13.31 -13.20 -4.61
C GLY A 199 -13.47 -14.66 -5.07
N VAL A 200 -13.39 -15.61 -4.14
CA VAL A 200 -13.55 -17.04 -4.42
C VAL A 200 -14.99 -17.42 -4.74
N THR A 201 -15.94 -16.76 -4.06
CA THR A 201 -17.39 -17.02 -4.13
C THR A 201 -18.00 -16.33 -5.35
#